data_AF-A0A2P7YTT7-F1
#
_entry.id   AF-A0A2P7YTT7-F1
#
_cell.length_a   1.000
_cell.length_b   1.000
_cell.length_c   1.000
_cell.angle_alpha   90.00
_cell.angle_beta   90.00
_cell.angle_gamma   90.00
#
_symmetry.space_group_name_H-M   'P 1'
#
loop_
_entity.id
_entity.type
_entity.pdbx_description
1 polymer ?
#
loop_
_entity_poly.entity_id
_entity_poly.type
_entity_poly.pdbx_seq_one_letter_code
_entity_poly.pdbx_strand_id
1 'polypeptide(L)'
;MSRSLYTAARFVPRLALPRSSILRSFATKPETPLEKYKLKLEQKAKEVGALNVDELKEKLKDEIEAKKKEFNAVDPLKELEEYELKQAEELKKKKQAEETNPAIRAAIDKTVPKEPYKTLSSFIDVEKVRELPLKELEFIWRARFQNKERTLQAFLESQQFATIFANAFKNPNFVLPLPRGDDGYEIHFVQWGFPGPNTTHCMLTTLAEYQLHKEYAKPHTTLMFHQELIEDKEVVLMNGQVESDVSLTMDEAQLLVLNVQRFYGGLKESEGSKRKLALLRDFTAGNPEFDMKKLVEEAASFD
;
A
#
# COMPACT_ATOMS: atom_id res chain seq x y z
N MET A 1 65.89 -34.91 12.06
CA MET A 1 64.87 -35.89 11.60
C MET A 1 63.54 -35.51 12.22
N SER A 2 62.63 -34.85 11.48
CA SER A 2 61.29 -34.50 11.98
C SER A 2 60.26 -34.99 10.98
N ARG A 3 59.32 -35.80 11.50
CA ARG A 3 58.42 -36.67 10.75
C ARG A 3 57.17 -35.92 10.28
N SER A 4 56.85 -36.11 9.00
CA SER A 4 55.59 -35.74 8.36
C SER A 4 54.41 -36.49 8.97
N LEU A 5 53.37 -35.77 9.40
CA LEU A 5 52.09 -36.33 9.85
C LEU A 5 51.06 -36.17 8.74
N TYR A 6 50.83 -37.27 8.00
CA TYR A 6 49.72 -37.40 7.06
C TYR A 6 48.45 -37.77 7.83
N THR A 7 47.45 -36.87 7.80
CA THR A 7 46.12 -37.11 8.37
C THR A 7 45.27 -37.88 7.36
N ALA A 8 44.98 -39.15 7.66
CA ALA A 8 44.11 -40.00 6.85
C ALA A 8 42.62 -39.63 7.08
N ALA A 9 41.96 -39.11 6.04
CA ALA A 9 40.52 -38.89 6.05
C ALA A 9 39.77 -40.23 5.92
N ARG A 10 39.03 -40.61 6.97
CA ARG A 10 38.16 -41.79 6.96
C ARG A 10 36.85 -41.47 6.24
N PHE A 11 36.62 -42.14 5.12
CA PHE A 11 35.37 -42.09 4.35
C PHE A 11 34.30 -42.94 5.07
N VAL A 12 33.20 -42.32 5.49
CA VAL A 12 32.04 -43.02 6.09
C VAL A 12 30.89 -42.96 5.08
N PRO A 13 30.39 -44.10 4.58
CA PRO A 13 29.28 -44.10 3.63
C PRO A 13 27.96 -43.79 4.35
N ARG A 14 27.27 -42.72 3.92
CA ARG A 14 25.92 -42.37 4.40
C ARG A 14 24.91 -43.25 3.68
N LEU A 15 24.28 -44.18 4.40
CA LEU A 15 23.13 -44.97 3.94
C LEU A 15 21.95 -44.03 3.64
N ALA A 16 21.48 -44.03 2.39
CA ALA A 16 20.28 -43.31 1.97
C ALA A 16 19.03 -44.15 2.30
N LEU A 17 18.12 -43.60 3.11
CA LEU A 17 16.79 -44.18 3.35
C LEU A 17 15.82 -43.77 2.23
N PRO A 18 14.95 -44.67 1.74
CA PRO A 18 14.00 -44.35 0.67
C PRO A 18 12.88 -43.42 1.18
N ARG A 19 12.60 -42.35 0.43
CA ARG A 19 11.47 -41.43 0.67
C ARG A 19 10.15 -42.16 0.38
N SER A 20 9.31 -42.36 1.40
CA SER A 20 7.92 -42.77 1.21
C SER A 20 7.11 -41.60 0.62
N SER A 21 6.58 -41.76 -0.59
CA SER A 21 5.63 -40.84 -1.18
C SER A 21 4.29 -40.93 -0.46
N ILE A 22 3.91 -39.87 0.26
CA ILE A 22 2.57 -39.71 0.82
C ILE A 22 1.62 -39.38 -0.33
N LEU A 23 0.84 -40.36 -0.78
CA LEU A 23 -0.31 -40.13 -1.65
C LEU A 23 -1.41 -39.46 -0.80
N ARG A 24 -1.60 -38.15 -0.98
CA ARG A 24 -2.81 -37.48 -0.50
C ARG A 24 -3.94 -37.75 -1.49
N SER A 25 -4.85 -38.64 -1.14
CA SER A 25 -6.14 -38.76 -1.82
C SER A 25 -7.05 -37.61 -1.40
N PHE A 26 -7.44 -36.77 -2.36
CA PHE A 26 -8.53 -35.81 -2.22
C PHE A 26 -9.64 -36.20 -3.18
N ALA A 27 -10.82 -36.58 -2.65
CA ALA A 27 -12.15 -36.29 -3.21
C ALA A 27 -13.23 -37.16 -2.54
N THR A 28 -13.83 -36.69 -1.44
CA THR A 28 -15.24 -36.98 -1.16
C THR A 28 -16.01 -35.71 -1.48
N LYS A 29 -17.04 -35.81 -2.34
CA LYS A 29 -17.94 -34.69 -2.65
C LYS A 29 -18.39 -34.03 -1.34
N PRO A 30 -18.39 -32.69 -1.21
CA PRO A 30 -18.95 -32.05 -0.03
C PRO A 30 -20.44 -32.40 0.02
N GLU A 31 -20.82 -33.26 0.96
CA GLU A 31 -22.23 -33.57 1.22
C GLU A 31 -22.99 -32.26 1.37
N THR A 32 -24.03 -32.11 0.57
CA THR A 32 -24.85 -30.90 0.59
C THR A 32 -25.47 -30.77 1.99
N PRO A 33 -25.58 -29.56 2.56
CA PRO A 33 -26.14 -29.39 3.91
C PRO A 33 -27.46 -30.14 4.12
N LEU A 34 -28.29 -30.21 3.07
CA LEU A 34 -29.56 -30.93 3.05
C LEU A 34 -29.43 -32.43 3.32
N GLU A 35 -28.42 -33.10 2.77
CA GLU A 35 -28.20 -34.55 2.99
C GLU A 35 -27.83 -34.82 4.46
N LYS A 36 -27.00 -33.96 5.06
CA LYS A 36 -26.66 -34.05 6.49
C LYS A 36 -27.88 -33.91 7.39
N TYR A 37 -28.80 -33.00 7.05
CA TYR A 37 -30.03 -32.81 7.83
C TYR A 37 -30.99 -33.98 7.67
N LYS A 38 -31.11 -34.58 6.48
CA LYS A 38 -31.92 -35.78 6.27
C LYS A 38 -31.44 -36.95 7.14
N LEU A 39 -30.14 -37.23 7.14
CA LEU A 39 -29.55 -38.29 7.95
C LEU A 39 -29.78 -38.08 9.46
N LYS A 40 -29.67 -36.84 9.95
CA LYS A 40 -29.93 -36.50 11.35
C LYS A 40 -31.40 -36.69 11.73
N LEU A 41 -32.34 -36.36 10.84
CA LEU A 41 -33.76 -36.58 11.06
C LEU A 41 -34.10 -38.07 11.10
N GLU A 42 -33.47 -38.89 10.24
CA GLU A 42 -33.63 -40.35 10.26
C GLU A 42 -33.03 -40.98 11.53
N GLN A 43 -31.88 -40.49 12.00
CA GLN A 43 -31.29 -40.93 13.28
C GLN A 43 -32.22 -40.59 14.45
N LYS A 44 -32.75 -39.36 14.49
CA LYS A 44 -33.72 -38.95 15.51
C LYS A 44 -35.04 -39.72 15.43
N ALA A 45 -35.50 -40.06 14.22
CA ALA A 45 -36.68 -40.91 14.05
C ALA A 45 -36.46 -42.29 14.67
N LYS A 46 -35.28 -42.89 14.46
CA LYS A 46 -34.90 -44.18 15.06
C LYS A 46 -34.80 -44.11 16.59
N GLU A 47 -34.22 -43.04 17.14
CA GLU A 47 -34.11 -42.83 18.59
C GLU A 47 -35.48 -42.70 19.28
N VAL A 48 -36.43 -42.02 18.64
CA VAL A 48 -37.79 -41.77 19.17
C VAL A 48 -38.76 -42.92 18.80
N GLY A 49 -38.29 -43.94 18.10
CA GLY A 49 -39.10 -45.09 17.68
C GLY A 49 -40.22 -44.72 16.69
N ALA A 50 -39.97 -43.79 15.78
CA ALA A 50 -40.84 -43.47 14.65
C ALA A 50 -40.35 -44.19 13.38
N LEU A 51 -41.27 -44.74 12.58
CA LEU A 51 -40.91 -45.51 11.39
C LEU A 51 -40.48 -44.59 10.23
N ASN A 52 -41.06 -43.39 10.16
CA ASN A 52 -40.81 -42.40 9.12
C ASN A 52 -40.69 -40.98 9.70
N VAL A 53 -40.06 -40.07 8.94
CA VAL A 53 -39.86 -38.65 9.33
C VAL A 53 -41.19 -37.93 9.58
N ASP A 54 -42.28 -38.34 8.95
CA ASP A 54 -43.59 -37.71 9.14
C ASP A 54 -44.27 -38.14 10.45
N GLU A 55 -44.06 -39.38 10.91
CA GLU A 55 -44.50 -39.81 12.26
C GLU A 55 -43.67 -39.14 13.35
N LEU A 56 -42.38 -38.86 13.09
CA LEU A 56 -41.53 -38.10 14.01
C LEU A 56 -42.06 -36.68 14.21
N LYS A 57 -42.55 -36.03 13.14
CA LYS A 57 -43.14 -34.69 13.23
C LYS A 57 -44.42 -34.68 14.05
N GLU A 58 -45.28 -35.70 13.90
CA GLU A 58 -46.50 -35.81 14.70
C GLU A 58 -46.19 -36.06 16.18
N LYS A 59 -45.25 -36.97 16.48
CA LYS A 59 -44.83 -37.26 17.87
C LYS A 59 -44.16 -36.07 18.57
N LEU A 60 -43.41 -35.26 17.82
CA LEU A 60 -42.70 -34.09 18.36
C LEU A 60 -43.43 -32.77 18.10
N LYS A 61 -44.70 -32.82 17.66
CA LYS A 61 -45.45 -31.62 17.29
C LYS A 61 -45.54 -30.61 18.41
N ASP A 62 -45.83 -31.08 19.63
CA ASP A 62 -45.94 -30.23 20.81
C ASP A 62 -44.58 -29.60 21.20
N GLU A 63 -43.49 -30.37 21.09
CA GLU A 63 -42.13 -29.86 21.32
C GLU A 63 -41.70 -28.85 20.24
N ILE A 64 -42.08 -29.09 18.99
CA ILE A 64 -41.81 -28.18 17.87
C ILE A 64 -42.59 -26.89 18.05
N GLU A 65 -43.85 -26.95 18.49
CA GLU A 65 -44.66 -25.76 18.78
C GLU A 65 -44.13 -24.99 19.99
N ALA A 66 -43.70 -25.67 21.05
CA ALA A 66 -43.04 -25.05 22.19
C ALA A 66 -41.75 -24.33 21.78
N LYS A 67 -40.86 -25.02 21.05
CA LYS A 67 -39.61 -24.42 20.55
C LYS A 67 -39.85 -23.30 19.56
N LYS A 68 -40.85 -23.40 18.67
CA LYS A 68 -41.21 -22.30 17.77
C LYS A 68 -41.63 -21.06 18.55
N LYS A 69 -42.37 -21.21 19.65
CA LYS A 69 -42.74 -20.09 20.52
C LYS A 69 -41.52 -19.49 21.23
N GLU A 70 -40.58 -20.32 21.69
CA GLU A 70 -39.31 -19.86 22.28
C GLU A 70 -38.43 -19.11 21.27
N PHE A 71 -38.23 -19.66 20.07
CA PHE A 71 -37.41 -19.03 19.04
C PHE A 71 -38.05 -17.77 18.45
N ASN A 72 -39.39 -17.69 18.36
CA ASN A 72 -40.08 -16.48 17.94
C ASN A 72 -40.14 -15.39 19.04
N ALA A 73 -39.85 -15.74 20.29
CA ALA A 73 -39.76 -14.77 21.38
C ALA A 73 -38.39 -14.07 21.43
N VAL A 74 -37.36 -14.67 20.82
CA VAL A 74 -36.05 -14.06 20.63
C VAL A 74 -36.11 -13.18 19.39
N ASP A 75 -36.21 -11.88 19.60
CA ASP A 75 -36.17 -10.90 18.52
C ASP A 75 -34.75 -10.85 17.91
N PRO A 76 -34.55 -11.30 16.66
CA PRO A 76 -33.24 -11.28 16.01
C PRO A 76 -32.72 -9.84 15.78
N LEU A 77 -33.58 -8.81 15.91
CA LEU A 77 -33.15 -7.42 15.82
C LEU A 77 -32.46 -6.92 17.10
N LYS A 78 -32.73 -7.50 18.28
CA LYS A 78 -32.10 -7.03 19.53
C LYS A 78 -30.59 -7.16 19.52
N GLU A 79 -30.06 -8.23 18.94
CA GLU A 79 -28.61 -8.42 18.84
C GLU A 79 -27.97 -7.39 17.87
N LEU A 80 -28.68 -7.05 16.79
CA LEU A 80 -28.27 -5.98 15.87
C LEU A 80 -28.35 -4.60 16.54
N GLU A 81 -29.43 -4.29 17.25
CA GLU A 81 -29.61 -3.03 17.97
C GLU A 81 -28.55 -2.86 19.07
N GLU A 82 -28.23 -3.90 19.83
CA GLU A 82 -27.15 -3.88 20.82
C GLU A 82 -25.77 -3.71 20.17
N TYR A 83 -25.55 -4.30 18.99
CA TYR A 83 -24.32 -4.13 18.22
C TYR A 83 -24.19 -2.69 17.68
N GLU A 84 -25.27 -2.13 17.13
CA GLU A 84 -25.34 -0.74 16.65
C GLU A 84 -25.15 0.27 17.78
N LEU A 85 -25.75 0.02 18.95
CA LEU A 85 -25.56 0.84 20.16
C LEU A 85 -24.11 0.79 20.65
N LYS A 86 -23.49 -0.39 20.71
CA LYS A 86 -22.07 -0.55 21.07
C LYS A 86 -21.16 0.17 20.08
N GLN A 87 -21.41 0.04 18.78
CA GLN A 87 -20.69 0.78 17.74
C GLN A 87 -20.86 2.30 17.91
N ALA A 88 -22.08 2.77 18.14
CA ALA A 88 -22.35 4.19 18.35
C ALA A 88 -21.66 4.74 19.61
N GLU A 89 -21.61 3.96 20.70
CA GLU A 89 -20.88 4.31 21.92
C GLU A 89 -19.36 4.31 21.72
N GLU A 90 -18.82 3.35 20.97
CA GLU A 90 -17.39 3.34 20.62
C GLU A 90 -17.01 4.52 19.72
N LEU A 91 -17.85 4.89 18.75
CA LEU A 91 -17.67 6.11 17.95
C LEU A 91 -17.75 7.37 18.82
N LYS A 92 -18.67 7.43 19.79
CA LYS A 92 -18.75 8.56 20.74
C LYS A 92 -17.52 8.63 21.63
N LYS A 93 -17.01 7.49 22.13
CA LYS A 93 -15.76 7.42 22.91
C LYS A 93 -14.55 7.81 22.08
N LYS A 94 -14.46 7.44 20.80
CA LYS A 94 -13.40 7.90 19.88
C LYS A 94 -13.46 9.41 19.67
N LYS A 95 -14.65 9.98 19.42
CA LYS A 95 -14.83 11.43 19.29
C LYS A 95 -14.49 12.17 20.59
N GLN A 96 -14.91 11.65 21.75
CA GLN A 96 -14.55 12.24 23.04
C GLN A 96 -13.06 12.07 23.39
N ALA A 97 -12.41 10.99 22.97
CA ALA A 97 -10.97 10.80 23.13
C ALA A 97 -10.18 11.74 22.20
N GLU A 98 -10.70 12.05 20.99
CA GLU A 98 -10.18 13.10 20.11
C GLU A 98 -10.37 14.51 20.70
N GLU A 99 -11.43 14.74 21.49
CA GLU A 99 -11.70 16.03 22.16
C GLU A 99 -10.94 16.20 23.50
N THR A 100 -10.68 15.12 24.25
CA THR A 100 -10.07 15.18 25.59
C THR A 100 -8.55 14.93 25.61
N ASN A 101 -7.99 14.31 24.55
CA ASN A 101 -6.56 14.31 24.29
C ASN A 101 -6.26 15.18 23.06
N PRO A 102 -6.14 16.51 23.23
CA PRO A 102 -5.48 17.31 22.22
C PRO A 102 -4.01 16.90 22.27
N ALA A 103 -3.62 15.93 21.46
CA ALA A 103 -2.22 15.85 21.03
C ALA A 103 -1.90 17.25 20.50
N ILE A 104 -1.07 18.00 21.25
CA ILE A 104 -0.69 19.41 21.05
C ILE A 104 -0.87 19.82 19.60
N ARG A 105 -2.08 20.26 19.25
CA ARG A 105 -2.45 20.78 17.95
C ARG A 105 -3.24 22.01 18.31
N ALA A 106 -2.64 23.17 18.04
CA ALA A 106 -3.35 24.42 18.13
C ALA A 106 -4.68 24.30 17.39
N ALA A 107 -5.73 24.93 17.93
CA ALA A 107 -7.00 25.04 17.23
C ALA A 107 -6.73 25.61 15.83
N ILE A 108 -7.09 24.85 14.79
CA ILE A 108 -6.96 25.30 13.41
C ILE A 108 -7.91 26.49 13.25
N ASP A 109 -7.35 27.67 13.02
CA ASP A 109 -8.12 28.89 12.84
C ASP A 109 -8.95 28.79 11.55
N LYS A 110 -10.28 28.85 11.68
CA LYS A 110 -11.24 28.75 10.57
C LYS A 110 -11.21 29.97 9.65
N THR A 111 -10.49 31.03 10.02
CA THR A 111 -10.39 32.27 9.25
C THR A 111 -9.33 32.25 8.14
N VAL A 112 -8.43 31.24 8.13
CA VAL A 112 -7.39 31.13 7.10
C VAL A 112 -7.97 30.52 5.83
N PRO A 113 -7.81 31.16 4.64
CA PRO A 113 -8.22 30.58 3.37
C PRO A 113 -7.51 29.23 3.16
N LYS A 114 -8.29 28.15 3.04
CA LYS A 114 -7.73 26.82 2.80
C LYS A 114 -7.51 26.64 1.30
N GLU A 115 -6.24 26.65 0.90
CA GLU A 115 -5.85 26.28 -0.46
C GLU A 115 -6.35 24.86 -0.79
N PRO A 116 -6.64 24.56 -2.07
CA PRO A 116 -7.17 23.25 -2.46
C PRO A 116 -6.15 22.11 -2.28
N TYR A 117 -4.90 22.43 -1.94
CA TYR A 117 -3.80 21.51 -1.69
C TYR A 117 -3.17 21.76 -0.31
N LYS A 118 -2.38 20.80 0.17
CA LYS A 118 -1.66 20.90 1.45
C LYS A 118 -0.29 21.52 1.23
N THR A 119 0.00 22.57 1.99
CA THR A 119 1.31 23.23 2.09
C THR A 119 2.14 22.64 3.22
N LEU A 120 3.39 23.10 3.39
CA LEU A 120 4.27 22.62 4.45
C LEU A 120 3.70 22.91 5.85
N SER A 121 3.03 24.05 6.01
CA SER A 121 2.38 24.46 7.26
C SER A 121 1.30 23.48 7.74
N SER A 122 0.73 22.66 6.83
CA SER A 122 -0.20 21.59 7.19
C SER A 122 0.47 20.39 7.89
N PHE A 123 1.80 20.28 7.80
CA PHE A 123 2.56 19.14 8.32
C PHE A 123 3.43 19.52 9.52
N ILE A 124 4.09 20.67 9.46
CA ILE A 124 5.01 21.20 10.48
C ILE A 124 4.83 22.72 10.60
N ASP A 125 5.19 23.29 11.75
CA ASP A 125 5.14 24.73 11.99
C ASP A 125 6.35 25.42 11.34
N VAL A 126 6.13 26.11 10.21
CA VAL A 126 7.18 26.67 9.36
C VAL A 126 8.02 27.71 10.10
N GLU A 127 7.39 28.59 10.87
CA GLU A 127 8.10 29.65 11.59
C GLU A 127 9.03 29.08 12.66
N LYS A 128 8.59 28.05 13.39
CA LYS A 128 9.46 27.39 14.37
C LYS A 128 10.63 26.68 13.73
N VAL A 129 10.40 25.97 12.62
CA VAL A 129 11.48 25.20 12.00
C VAL A 129 12.50 26.06 11.27
N ARG A 130 12.16 27.30 10.87
CA ARG A 130 13.10 28.27 10.32
C ARG A 130 14.25 28.58 11.26
N GLU A 131 14.01 28.66 12.56
CA GLU A 131 15.03 28.94 13.57
C GLU A 131 15.91 27.72 13.91
N LEU A 132 15.46 26.49 13.59
CA LEU A 132 16.14 25.26 14.00
C LEU A 132 17.32 24.87 13.10
N PRO A 133 18.35 24.21 13.62
CA PRO A 133 19.39 23.59 12.81
C PRO A 133 18.84 22.55 11.83
N LEU A 134 19.51 22.37 10.69
CA LEU A 134 19.07 21.45 9.63
C LEU A 134 18.85 20.01 10.13
N LYS A 135 19.75 19.52 11.00
CA LYS A 135 19.65 18.17 11.58
C LYS A 135 18.39 17.97 12.44
N GLU A 136 17.95 19.02 13.14
CA GLU A 136 16.74 18.97 13.96
C GLU A 136 15.49 19.00 13.09
N LEU A 137 15.50 19.83 12.03
CA LEU A 137 14.46 19.80 11.00
C LEU A 137 14.35 18.40 10.36
N GLU A 138 15.49 17.77 10.06
CA GLU A 138 15.52 16.39 9.55
C GLU A 138 14.84 15.40 10.46
N PHE A 139 15.16 15.47 11.75
CA PHE A 139 14.57 14.62 12.75
C PHE A 139 13.05 14.84 12.87
N ILE A 140 12.61 16.11 12.91
CA ILE A 140 11.19 16.46 13.02
C ILE A 140 10.39 15.93 11.82
N TRP A 141 10.91 16.10 10.60
CA TRP A 141 10.23 15.60 9.40
C TRP A 141 10.11 14.08 9.41
N ARG A 142 11.19 13.37 9.74
CA ARG A 142 11.16 11.90 9.82
C ARG A 142 10.18 11.43 10.89
N ALA A 143 10.22 12.04 12.08
CA ALA A 143 9.31 11.74 13.17
C ALA A 143 7.83 11.99 12.80
N ARG A 144 7.55 12.99 11.94
CA ARG A 144 6.18 13.31 11.49
C ARG A 144 5.50 12.16 10.76
N PHE A 145 6.27 11.33 10.05
CA PHE A 145 5.79 10.23 9.22
C PHE A 145 6.14 8.84 9.77
N GLN A 146 6.96 8.74 10.82
CA GLN A 146 7.42 7.47 11.39
C GLN A 146 6.28 6.50 11.78
N ASN A 147 5.16 7.02 12.29
CA ASN A 147 4.01 6.20 12.71
C ASN A 147 2.94 6.06 11.62
N LYS A 148 3.21 6.51 10.39
CA LYS A 148 2.28 6.43 9.27
C LYS A 148 2.72 5.34 8.30
N GLU A 149 1.89 4.33 8.17
CA GLU A 149 2.10 3.29 7.19
C GLU A 149 2.01 3.83 5.77
N ARG A 150 2.71 3.17 4.85
CA ARG A 150 2.70 3.48 3.41
C ARG A 150 3.02 4.93 3.04
N THR A 151 3.88 5.58 3.83
CA THR A 151 4.38 6.93 3.55
C THR A 151 5.83 6.91 3.07
N LEU A 152 6.17 7.87 2.22
CA LEU A 152 7.53 8.16 1.78
C LEU A 152 7.93 9.54 2.32
N GLN A 153 9.19 9.70 2.69
CA GLN A 153 9.72 11.00 3.10
C GLN A 153 11.15 11.13 2.59
N ALA A 154 11.55 12.33 2.19
CA ALA A 154 12.90 12.60 1.74
C ALA A 154 13.25 14.08 1.93
N PHE A 155 14.55 14.33 1.86
CA PHE A 155 15.19 15.64 1.85
C PHE A 155 15.93 15.78 0.54
N LEU A 156 15.74 16.91 -0.13
CA LEU A 156 16.46 17.26 -1.34
C LEU A 156 17.16 18.60 -1.15
N GLU A 157 18.36 18.71 -1.68
CA GLU A 157 19.06 19.99 -1.76
C GLU A 157 18.39 20.89 -2.81
N SER A 158 18.45 22.21 -2.59
CA SER A 158 17.86 23.20 -3.50
C SER A 158 18.34 23.03 -4.95
N GLN A 159 19.66 22.85 -5.16
CA GLN A 159 20.25 22.64 -6.49
C GLN A 159 19.75 21.36 -7.16
N GLN A 160 19.65 20.27 -6.39
CA GLN A 160 19.15 18.98 -6.86
C GLN A 160 17.69 19.12 -7.32
N PHE A 161 16.84 19.74 -6.49
CA PHE A 161 15.45 19.93 -6.83
C PHE A 161 15.24 20.93 -7.97
N ALA A 162 16.03 21.99 -8.08
CA ALA A 162 15.94 22.94 -9.19
C ALA A 162 16.12 22.26 -10.55
N THR A 163 17.03 21.28 -10.62
CA THR A 163 17.26 20.48 -11.84
C THR A 163 16.06 19.61 -12.17
N ILE A 164 15.53 18.90 -11.17
CA ILE A 164 14.32 18.08 -11.30
C ILE A 164 13.15 18.96 -11.76
N PHE A 165 12.94 20.10 -11.11
CA PHE A 165 11.84 21.03 -11.40
C PHE A 165 11.92 21.57 -12.83
N ALA A 166 13.09 22.02 -13.28
CA ALA A 166 13.25 22.53 -14.64
C ALA A 166 12.97 21.47 -15.71
N ASN A 167 13.37 20.22 -15.46
CA ASN A 167 13.09 19.10 -16.35
C ASN A 167 11.62 18.66 -16.28
N ALA A 168 11.02 18.61 -15.08
CA ALA A 168 9.62 18.30 -14.84
C ALA A 168 8.68 19.33 -15.49
N PHE A 169 9.03 20.61 -15.41
CA PHE A 169 8.23 21.68 -16.00
C PHE A 169 8.20 21.57 -17.54
N LYS A 170 9.33 21.20 -18.16
CA LYS A 170 9.41 20.99 -19.62
C LYS A 170 8.83 19.65 -20.06
N ASN A 171 8.89 18.64 -19.20
CA ASN A 171 8.52 17.25 -19.49
C ASN A 171 7.55 16.73 -18.40
N PRO A 172 6.34 17.29 -18.30
CA PRO A 172 5.45 17.03 -17.17
C PRO A 172 4.87 15.61 -17.15
N ASN A 173 4.89 14.92 -18.30
CA ASN A 173 4.35 13.57 -18.44
C ASN A 173 5.44 12.60 -18.86
N PHE A 174 5.49 11.43 -18.23
CA PHE A 174 6.42 10.36 -18.59
C PHE A 174 5.85 8.98 -18.26
N VAL A 175 6.58 7.93 -18.63
CA VAL A 175 6.25 6.55 -18.27
C VAL A 175 7.46 5.86 -17.66
N LEU A 176 7.22 5.07 -16.60
CA LEU A 176 8.25 4.31 -15.91
C LEU A 176 7.87 2.83 -15.85
N PRO A 177 8.79 1.93 -16.22
CA PRO A 177 8.57 0.50 -16.03
C PRO A 177 8.88 0.10 -14.59
N LEU A 178 8.03 -0.73 -14.01
CA LEU A 178 8.25 -1.43 -12.76
C LEU A 178 8.37 -2.94 -13.04
N PRO A 179 9.46 -3.60 -12.65
CA PRO A 179 9.61 -5.04 -12.86
C PRO A 179 8.59 -5.82 -12.01
N ARG A 180 7.99 -6.85 -12.62
CA ARG A 180 7.04 -7.80 -12.02
C ARG A 180 7.45 -9.22 -12.40
N GLY A 181 7.98 -9.99 -11.43
CA GLY A 181 8.49 -11.34 -11.69
C GLY A 181 9.72 -11.37 -12.60
N ASP A 182 9.91 -12.46 -13.35
CA ASP A 182 11.15 -12.69 -14.11
C ASP A 182 11.23 -11.90 -15.44
N ASP A 183 10.10 -11.66 -16.13
CA ASP A 183 10.08 -10.98 -17.45
C ASP A 183 8.90 -10.01 -17.63
N GLY A 184 8.12 -9.74 -16.57
CA GLY A 184 6.98 -8.82 -16.63
C GLY A 184 7.40 -7.39 -16.29
N TYR A 185 6.86 -6.41 -17.01
CA TYR A 185 6.95 -5.00 -16.61
C TYR A 185 5.56 -4.39 -16.56
N GLU A 186 5.27 -3.71 -15.46
CA GLU A 186 4.09 -2.88 -15.32
C GLU A 186 4.47 -1.42 -15.57
N ILE A 187 3.80 -0.79 -16.52
CA ILE A 187 4.08 0.59 -16.88
C ILE A 187 3.26 1.52 -15.99
N HIS A 188 3.94 2.52 -15.44
CA HIS A 188 3.38 3.55 -14.59
C HIS A 188 3.49 4.89 -15.29
N PHE A 189 2.38 5.61 -15.35
CA PHE A 189 2.32 6.97 -15.86
C PHE A 189 2.74 7.95 -14.77
N VAL A 190 3.70 8.82 -15.09
CA VAL A 190 4.20 9.89 -14.22
C VAL A 190 3.59 11.20 -14.69
N GLN A 191 2.99 11.95 -13.78
CA GLN A 191 2.44 13.26 -14.05
C GLN A 191 2.90 14.28 -13.01
N TRP A 192 3.50 15.37 -13.46
CA TRP A 192 3.88 16.50 -12.63
C TRP A 192 2.80 17.57 -12.64
N GLY A 193 2.45 18.06 -11.45
CA GLY A 193 1.51 19.15 -11.22
C GLY A 193 2.16 20.28 -10.44
N PHE A 194 1.82 21.52 -10.79
CA PHE A 194 2.37 22.73 -10.17
C PHE A 194 1.22 23.55 -9.57
N PRO A 195 0.60 23.06 -8.48
CA PRO A 195 -0.62 23.65 -7.94
C PRO A 195 -0.41 25.02 -7.27
N GLY A 196 0.82 25.31 -6.81
CA GLY A 196 1.15 26.55 -6.13
C GLY A 196 2.61 26.96 -6.36
N PRO A 197 3.00 28.16 -5.88
CA PRO A 197 4.35 28.70 -6.10
C PRO A 197 5.43 27.87 -5.40
N ASN A 198 5.14 27.39 -4.19
CA ASN A 198 6.10 26.65 -3.36
C ASN A 198 5.75 25.16 -3.21
N THR A 199 4.84 24.64 -4.04
CA THR A 199 4.37 23.25 -3.93
C THR A 199 4.32 22.60 -5.30
N THR A 200 5.00 21.46 -5.42
CA THR A 200 5.00 20.65 -6.65
C THR A 200 4.54 19.25 -6.32
N HIS A 201 3.67 18.69 -7.16
CA HIS A 201 3.17 17.33 -7.03
C HIS A 201 3.75 16.44 -8.12
N CYS A 202 4.08 15.20 -7.77
CA CYS A 202 4.37 14.13 -8.73
C CYS A 202 3.42 12.97 -8.44
N MET A 203 2.60 12.62 -9.41
CA MET A 203 1.58 11.58 -9.31
C MET A 203 1.98 10.40 -10.19
N LEU A 204 1.87 9.20 -9.62
CA LEU A 204 2.14 7.94 -10.30
C LEU A 204 0.84 7.15 -10.35
N THR A 205 0.48 6.72 -11.54
CA THR A 205 -0.74 5.94 -11.82
C THR A 205 -0.37 4.75 -12.68
N THR A 206 -0.96 3.57 -12.44
CA THR A 206 -0.72 2.42 -13.32
C THR A 206 -1.34 2.71 -14.69
N LEU A 207 -0.70 2.28 -15.78
CA LEU A 207 -1.22 2.53 -17.12
C LEU A 207 -2.59 1.85 -17.32
N ALA A 208 -2.80 0.69 -16.70
CA ALA A 208 -4.08 -0.03 -16.75
C ALA A 208 -5.23 0.79 -16.14
N GLU A 209 -5.01 1.38 -14.96
CA GLU A 209 -5.99 2.23 -14.28
C GLU A 209 -6.25 3.51 -15.09
N TYR A 210 -5.19 4.12 -15.61
CA TYR A 210 -5.29 5.30 -16.45
C TYR A 210 -6.06 5.03 -17.74
N GLN A 211 -5.87 3.86 -18.36
CA GLN A 211 -6.63 3.48 -19.56
C GLN A 211 -8.12 3.28 -19.26
N LEU A 212 -8.45 2.74 -18.10
CA LEU A 212 -9.82 2.46 -17.68
C LEU A 212 -10.59 3.74 -17.28
N HIS A 213 -9.96 4.59 -16.47
CA HIS A 213 -10.63 5.74 -15.84
C HIS A 213 -10.20 7.11 -16.39
N LYS A 214 -9.18 7.18 -17.24
CA LYS A 214 -8.67 8.40 -17.87
C LYS A 214 -8.40 9.50 -16.83
N GLU A 215 -9.03 10.66 -16.98
CA GLU A 215 -8.87 11.83 -16.11
C GLU A 215 -9.33 11.59 -14.66
N TYR A 216 -10.12 10.54 -14.43
CA TYR A 216 -10.60 10.14 -13.10
C TYR A 216 -9.77 9.03 -12.47
N ALA A 217 -8.68 8.61 -13.12
CA ALA A 217 -7.81 7.57 -12.58
C ALA A 217 -7.11 8.08 -11.31
N LYS A 218 -7.31 7.33 -10.21
CA LYS A 218 -6.70 7.66 -8.92
C LYS A 218 -5.21 7.28 -8.97
N PRO A 219 -4.28 8.21 -8.68
CA PRO A 219 -2.87 7.86 -8.57
C PRO A 219 -2.65 6.95 -7.35
N HIS A 220 -1.89 5.88 -7.52
CA HIS A 220 -1.54 4.98 -6.42
C HIS A 220 -0.42 5.57 -5.54
N THR A 221 0.37 6.50 -6.07
CA THR A 221 1.42 7.20 -5.32
C THR A 221 1.42 8.66 -5.65
N THR A 222 1.28 9.49 -4.61
CA THR A 222 1.31 10.95 -4.74
C THR A 222 2.46 11.49 -3.91
N LEU A 223 3.40 12.18 -4.55
CA LEU A 223 4.51 12.88 -3.93
C LEU A 223 4.22 14.39 -3.91
N MET A 224 4.59 15.04 -2.83
CA MET A 224 4.51 16.48 -2.63
C MET A 224 5.90 16.99 -2.27
N PHE A 225 6.37 18.01 -2.99
CA PHE A 225 7.63 18.71 -2.77
C PHE A 225 7.33 20.12 -2.28
N HIS A 226 7.79 20.43 -1.07
CA HIS A 226 7.60 21.71 -0.40
C HIS A 226 8.87 22.54 -0.51
N GLN A 227 8.74 23.71 -1.15
CA GLN A 227 9.85 24.61 -1.50
C GLN A 227 9.96 25.83 -0.55
N GLU A 228 9.10 25.89 0.47
CA GLU A 228 8.99 27.04 1.39
C GLU A 228 10.26 27.32 2.20
N LEU A 229 11.17 26.35 2.34
CA LEU A 229 12.43 26.47 3.09
C LEU A 229 13.68 26.63 2.20
N ILE A 230 13.50 26.81 0.88
CA ILE A 230 14.64 26.96 -0.04
C ILE A 230 15.46 28.21 0.31
N GLU A 231 14.81 29.35 0.54
CA GLU A 231 15.50 30.63 0.80
C GLU A 231 16.26 30.62 2.13
N ASP A 232 15.69 29.97 3.15
CA ASP A 232 16.23 29.99 4.52
C ASP A 232 17.28 28.90 4.77
N LYS A 233 17.10 27.72 4.15
CA LYS A 233 17.86 26.50 4.49
C LYS A 233 18.38 25.73 3.28
N GLU A 234 18.11 26.20 2.06
CA GLU A 234 18.51 25.55 0.81
C GLU A 234 18.04 24.09 0.70
N VAL A 235 16.90 23.76 1.32
CA VAL A 235 16.33 22.40 1.31
C VAL A 235 14.88 22.37 0.88
N VAL A 236 14.53 21.27 0.22
CA VAL A 236 13.18 20.91 -0.19
C VAL A 236 12.76 19.66 0.57
N LEU A 237 11.57 19.73 1.17
CA LEU A 237 11.00 18.61 1.91
C LEU A 237 10.04 17.85 1.02
N MET A 238 10.21 16.54 0.95
CA MET A 238 9.31 15.66 0.20
C MET A 238 8.54 14.76 1.17
N ASN A 239 7.23 14.66 0.94
CA ASN A 239 6.42 13.57 1.47
C ASN A 239 5.68 12.87 0.34
N GLY A 240 5.49 11.57 0.47
CA GLY A 240 4.71 10.75 -0.43
C GLY A 240 3.70 9.90 0.33
N GLN A 241 2.56 9.65 -0.29
CA GLN A 241 1.57 8.69 0.18
C GLN A 241 1.38 7.63 -0.90
N VAL A 242 1.43 6.36 -0.49
CA VAL A 242 1.04 5.23 -1.32
C VAL A 242 -0.33 4.74 -0.85
N GLU A 243 -1.25 4.60 -1.79
CA GLU A 243 -2.62 4.15 -1.51
C GLU A 243 -2.62 2.67 -1.08
N SER A 244 -3.55 2.31 -0.18
CA SER A 244 -3.63 0.97 0.42
C SER A 244 -4.43 -0.04 -0.40
N ASP A 245 -5.25 0.45 -1.34
CA ASP A 245 -6.12 -0.32 -2.22
C ASP A 245 -5.39 -0.91 -3.44
N VAL A 246 -4.08 -0.64 -3.60
CA VAL A 246 -3.28 -1.06 -4.75
C VAL A 246 -2.25 -2.11 -4.35
N SER A 247 -2.05 -3.12 -5.22
CA SER A 247 -1.00 -4.15 -5.11
C SER A 247 0.39 -3.61 -5.47
N LEU A 248 0.81 -2.56 -4.77
CA LEU A 248 2.14 -2.00 -4.83
C LEU A 248 2.80 -2.11 -3.46
N THR A 249 3.98 -2.70 -3.41
CA THR A 249 4.79 -2.76 -2.19
C THR A 249 5.51 -1.43 -1.96
N MET A 250 5.99 -1.21 -0.74
CA MET A 250 6.73 0.03 -0.44
C MET A 250 8.08 0.10 -1.15
N ASP A 251 8.76 -1.03 -1.33
CA ASP A 251 10.04 -1.09 -2.02
C ASP A 251 9.87 -0.78 -3.51
N GLU A 252 8.79 -1.26 -4.13
CA GLU A 252 8.43 -0.92 -5.51
C GLU A 252 8.08 0.57 -5.66
N ALA A 253 7.33 1.14 -4.71
CA ALA A 253 7.05 2.57 -4.70
C ALA A 253 8.35 3.39 -4.58
N GLN A 254 9.27 3.00 -3.68
CA GLN A 254 10.58 3.63 -3.54
C GLN A 254 11.40 3.52 -4.84
N LEU A 255 11.38 2.37 -5.50
CA LEU A 255 12.06 2.18 -6.78
C LEU A 255 11.50 3.10 -7.87
N LEU A 256 10.18 3.28 -7.93
CA LEU A 256 9.55 4.25 -8.84
C LEU A 256 10.01 5.67 -8.54
N VAL A 257 10.01 6.10 -7.27
CA VAL A 257 10.50 7.44 -6.88
C VAL A 257 11.97 7.63 -7.24
N LEU A 258 12.80 6.62 -7.02
CA LEU A 258 14.20 6.64 -7.42
C LEU A 258 14.37 6.79 -8.94
N ASN A 259 13.56 6.08 -9.73
CA ASN A 259 13.57 6.22 -11.17
C ASN A 259 13.07 7.59 -11.64
N VAL A 260 12.07 8.17 -10.97
CA VAL A 260 11.69 9.58 -11.21
C VAL A 260 12.92 10.49 -11.02
N GLN A 261 13.66 10.35 -9.92
CA GLN A 261 14.87 11.15 -9.71
C GLN A 261 15.94 10.91 -10.80
N ARG A 262 16.17 9.65 -11.20
CA ARG A 262 17.15 9.28 -12.23
C ARG A 262 16.85 9.90 -13.59
N PHE A 263 15.59 9.85 -14.04
CA PHE A 263 15.19 10.35 -15.35
C PHE A 263 15.06 11.88 -15.40
N TYR A 264 14.70 12.52 -14.29
CA TYR A 264 14.53 13.97 -14.21
C TYR A 264 15.82 14.73 -13.80
N GLY A 265 16.97 14.06 -13.72
CA GLY A 265 18.26 14.70 -13.42
C GLY A 265 18.46 15.03 -11.94
N GLY A 266 17.78 14.30 -11.05
CA GLY A 266 17.92 14.42 -9.60
C GLY A 266 19.13 13.73 -9.01
N LEU A 267 19.97 13.07 -9.81
CA LEU A 267 21.23 12.46 -9.36
C LEU A 267 22.42 13.16 -10.02
N LYS A 268 23.63 12.84 -9.56
CA LYS A 268 24.87 13.40 -10.13
C LYS A 268 24.92 13.16 -11.63
N GLU A 269 25.39 14.16 -12.36
CA GLU A 269 25.54 14.06 -13.81
C GLU A 269 26.49 12.91 -14.18
N SER A 270 25.98 11.98 -14.97
CA SER A 270 26.72 10.87 -15.58
C SER A 270 26.29 10.73 -17.04
N GLU A 271 27.06 9.98 -17.83
CA GLU A 271 26.64 9.63 -19.19
C GLU A 271 25.31 8.85 -19.18
N GLY A 272 25.06 8.03 -18.14
CA GLY A 272 23.77 7.38 -17.91
C GLY A 272 22.64 8.37 -17.67
N SER A 273 22.87 9.38 -16.82
CA SER A 273 21.88 10.45 -16.57
C SER A 273 21.50 11.22 -17.83
N LYS A 274 22.48 11.52 -18.71
CA LYS A 274 22.21 12.19 -20.00
C LYS A 274 21.35 11.34 -20.93
N ARG A 275 21.59 10.03 -21.02
CA ARG A 275 20.76 9.11 -21.83
C ARG A 275 19.34 9.01 -21.31
N LYS A 276 19.18 8.87 -19.98
CA LYS A 276 17.86 8.87 -19.32
C LYS A 276 17.10 10.18 -19.57
N LEU A 277 17.78 11.32 -19.48
CA LEU A 277 17.19 12.63 -19.76
C LEU A 277 16.83 12.82 -21.24
N ALA A 278 17.61 12.26 -22.17
CA ALA A 278 17.28 12.25 -23.58
C ALA A 278 15.99 11.46 -23.85
N LEU A 279 15.86 10.25 -23.27
CA LEU A 279 14.63 9.44 -23.37
C LEU A 279 13.39 10.18 -22.85
N LEU A 280 13.52 10.93 -21.75
CA LEU A 280 12.45 11.78 -21.22
C LEU A 280 12.00 12.85 -22.23
N ARG A 281 12.97 13.50 -22.88
CA ARG A 281 12.70 14.55 -23.89
C ARG A 281 12.08 13.96 -25.15
N ASP A 282 12.60 12.82 -25.61
CA ASP A 282 12.07 12.10 -26.77
C ASP A 282 10.61 11.69 -26.55
N PHE A 283 10.28 11.17 -25.36
CA PHE A 283 8.90 10.85 -25.00
C PHE A 283 8.00 12.08 -25.04
N THR A 284 8.43 13.18 -24.43
CA THR A 284 7.64 14.42 -24.35
C THR A 284 7.42 15.05 -25.73
N ALA A 285 8.43 15.00 -26.59
CA ALA A 285 8.36 15.50 -27.96
C ALA A 285 7.53 14.60 -28.90
N GLY A 286 7.17 13.39 -28.46
CA GLY A 286 6.54 12.39 -29.33
C GLY A 286 7.47 11.90 -30.44
N ASN A 287 8.78 11.84 -30.16
CA ASN A 287 9.78 11.42 -31.14
C ASN A 287 9.53 9.95 -31.53
N PRO A 288 9.41 9.61 -32.83
CA PRO A 288 9.22 8.22 -33.27
C PRO A 288 10.42 7.31 -32.95
N GLU A 289 11.59 7.86 -32.61
CA GLU A 289 12.76 7.09 -32.19
C GLU A 289 12.69 6.63 -30.72
N PHE A 290 11.69 7.08 -29.96
CA PHE A 290 11.46 6.63 -28.60
C PHE A 290 11.14 5.13 -28.57
N ASP A 291 11.93 4.37 -27.79
CA ASP A 291 11.82 2.92 -27.69
C ASP A 291 11.58 2.48 -26.25
N MET A 292 10.48 1.77 -26.03
CA MET A 292 10.11 1.19 -24.74
C MET A 292 11.13 0.17 -24.23
N LYS A 293 11.82 -0.55 -25.12
CA LYS A 293 12.85 -1.52 -24.70
C LYS A 293 14.05 -0.82 -24.08
N LYS A 294 14.53 0.25 -24.73
CA LYS A 294 15.61 1.10 -24.20
C LYS A 294 15.23 1.74 -22.86
N LEU A 295 13.97 2.16 -22.72
CA LEU A 295 13.46 2.68 -21.45
C LEU A 295 13.60 1.65 -20.32
N VAL A 296 13.20 0.40 -20.57
CA VAL A 296 13.31 -0.69 -19.59
C VAL A 296 14.77 -0.98 -19.23
N GLU A 297 15.65 -1.04 -20.23
CA GLU A 297 17.09 -1.25 -20.03
C GLU A 297 17.71 -0.13 -19.18
N GLU A 298 17.42 1.14 -19.51
CA GLU A 298 17.96 2.29 -18.77
C GLU A 298 17.36 2.41 -17.36
N ALA A 299 16.10 2.01 -17.15
CA ALA A 299 15.47 1.98 -15.83
C ALA A 299 16.05 0.90 -14.92
N ALA A 300 16.48 -0.23 -15.49
CA ALA A 300 17.17 -1.31 -14.78
C ALA A 300 18.68 -1.02 -14.56
N SER A 301 19.28 -0.15 -15.37
CA SER A 301 20.68 0.24 -15.23
C SER A 301 20.94 1.09 -13.98
N PHE A 302 22.08 0.85 -13.34
CA PHE A 302 22.55 1.56 -12.15
C PHE A 302 23.63 2.61 -12.46
N ASP A 303 23.93 2.84 -13.74
CA ASP A 303 24.90 3.85 -14.23
C ASP A 303 24.39 5.30 -14.16
#